data_AF-A0A4Q1A8D3-F1
#
_entry.id   AF-A0A4Q1A8D3-F1
#
_cell.length_a   1.000
_cell.length_b   1.000
_cell.length_c   1.000
_cell.angle_alpha   90.00
_cell.angle_beta   90.00
_cell.angle_gamma   90.00
#
_symmetry.space_group_name_H-M   'P 1'
#
loop_
_entity.id
_entity.type
_entity.pdbx_description
1 polymer ?
#
loop_
_entity_poly.entity_id
_entity_poly.type
_entity_poly.pdbx_seq_one_letter_code
_entity_poly.pdbx_strand_id
1 'polypeptide(L)'
;MSASMNDNQAFNEMMVHVPLCTHKEPENILIIGSNAQELKEQAQKHSGNIEFGDITLLNSKNEKNIDVVILTDVQLDEMILANIDRILKDDGLITFASKSFQNDKDRLIDDLKLVGNKFWIAMPFKFGHKTSILASKKYHPTADIILQRSDILDDLEYYSTEIHSASFVFPASIHKALTTIAKR
;
A
#
# COMPACT_ATOMS: atom_id res chain seq x y z
N MET A 1 31.61 -2.76 3.36
CA MET A 1 30.62 -1.76 2.90
C MET A 1 29.55 -1.73 3.96
N SER A 2 29.41 -0.62 4.69
CA SER A 2 28.37 -0.48 5.71
C SER A 2 27.01 -0.50 5.02
N ALA A 3 26.20 -1.51 5.30
CA ALA A 3 24.81 -1.59 4.90
C ALA A 3 24.00 -0.52 5.66
N SER A 4 24.17 0.74 5.28
CA SER A 4 23.11 1.71 5.49
C SER A 4 22.01 1.31 4.52
N MET A 5 21.03 0.54 5.01
CA MET A 5 19.78 0.30 4.28
C MET A 5 19.33 1.63 3.70
N ASN A 6 19.19 1.70 2.38
CA ASN A 6 18.72 2.90 1.73
C ASN A 6 17.22 3.02 2.05
N ASP A 7 16.81 4.05 2.81
CA ASP A 7 15.42 4.31 3.18
C ASP A 7 14.46 4.38 1.97
N ASN A 8 15.01 4.59 0.77
CA ASN A 8 14.27 4.55 -0.49
C ASN A 8 14.04 3.11 -0.98
N GLN A 9 15.01 2.21 -0.80
CA GLN A 9 14.89 0.79 -1.15
C GLN A 9 13.77 0.13 -0.33
N ALA A 10 13.81 0.32 1.00
CA ALA A 10 12.77 -0.18 1.89
C ALA A 10 11.38 0.34 1.52
N PHE A 11 11.29 1.60 1.12
CA PHE A 11 10.03 2.20 0.68
C PHE A 11 9.52 1.57 -0.62
N ASN A 12 10.37 1.42 -1.63
CA ASN A 12 9.99 0.86 -2.92
C ASN A 12 9.51 -0.59 -2.77
N GLU A 13 10.27 -1.42 -2.05
CA GLU A 13 9.92 -2.83 -1.82
C GLU A 13 8.61 -2.96 -1.03
N MET A 14 8.46 -2.24 0.08
CA MET A 14 7.27 -2.35 0.92
C MET A 14 6.01 -1.78 0.25
N MET A 15 6.12 -0.66 -0.48
CA MET A 15 4.97 -0.05 -1.15
C MET A 15 4.45 -0.89 -2.31
N VAL A 16 5.31 -1.67 -2.96
CA VAL A 16 4.92 -2.55 -4.07
C VAL A 16 4.49 -3.91 -3.57
N HIS A 17 5.33 -4.58 -2.77
CA HIS A 17 5.13 -5.99 -2.47
C HIS A 17 4.03 -6.22 -1.45
N VAL A 18 3.79 -5.30 -0.50
CA VAL A 18 2.67 -5.45 0.45
C VAL A 18 1.31 -5.54 -0.27
N PRO A 19 0.89 -4.56 -1.10
CA PRO A 19 -0.38 -4.66 -1.81
C PRO A 19 -0.41 -5.80 -2.84
N LEU A 20 0.67 -5.99 -3.59
CA LEU A 20 0.70 -7.00 -4.65
C LEU A 20 0.78 -8.43 -4.12
N CYS A 21 1.33 -8.67 -2.93
CA CYS A 21 1.26 -9.97 -2.25
C CYS A 21 -0.02 -10.14 -1.41
N THR A 22 -0.84 -9.10 -1.25
CA THR A 22 -2.15 -9.19 -0.56
C THR A 22 -3.29 -9.46 -1.54
N HIS A 23 -3.30 -8.80 -2.70
CA HIS A 23 -4.35 -9.00 -3.69
C HIS A 23 -4.24 -10.41 -4.29
N LYS A 24 -5.35 -11.15 -4.41
CA LYS A 24 -5.29 -12.55 -4.87
C LYS A 24 -4.73 -12.70 -6.28
N GLU A 25 -5.24 -11.93 -7.24
CA GLU A 25 -4.87 -11.98 -8.67
C GLU A 25 -4.84 -10.56 -9.25
N PRO A 26 -3.80 -9.74 -8.97
CA PRO A 26 -3.74 -8.38 -9.49
C PRO A 26 -3.37 -8.41 -10.99
N GLU A 27 -4.25 -7.89 -11.86
CA GLU A 27 -4.00 -7.83 -13.30
C GLU A 27 -3.77 -6.41 -13.80
N ASN A 28 -4.57 -5.43 -13.35
CA ASN A 28 -4.44 -4.03 -13.71
C ASN A 28 -4.00 -3.23 -12.47
N ILE A 29 -2.75 -2.77 -12.50
CA ILE A 29 -2.12 -2.06 -11.38
C ILE A 29 -1.79 -0.64 -11.82
N LEU A 30 -2.16 0.33 -11.00
CA LEU A 30 -1.88 1.74 -11.24
C LEU A 30 -0.98 2.29 -10.13
N ILE A 31 0.18 2.82 -10.52
CA ILE A 31 1.13 3.45 -9.60
C ILE A 31 1.15 4.95 -9.89
N ILE A 32 0.73 5.73 -8.90
CA ILE A 32 0.53 7.17 -9.01
C ILE A 32 1.55 7.92 -8.15
N GLY A 33 2.28 8.84 -8.79
CA GLY A 33 3.30 9.67 -8.17
C GLY A 33 4.69 9.40 -8.74
N SER A 34 5.58 8.84 -7.92
CA SER A 34 6.96 8.52 -8.26
C SER A 34 7.04 7.52 -9.41
N ASN A 35 7.93 7.82 -10.35
CA ASN A 35 8.25 6.99 -11.50
C ASN A 35 9.74 6.57 -11.50
N ALA A 36 10.35 6.57 -10.31
CA ALA A 36 11.73 6.20 -10.09
C ALA A 36 12.03 4.79 -10.64
N GLN A 37 13.24 4.60 -11.15
CA GLN A 37 13.63 3.37 -11.82
C GLN A 37 13.63 2.18 -10.85
N GLU A 38 14.09 2.40 -9.62
CA GLU A 38 14.16 1.38 -8.57
C GLU A 38 12.76 0.92 -8.14
N LEU A 39 11.76 1.80 -8.16
CA LEU A 39 10.37 1.45 -7.90
C LEU A 39 9.78 0.60 -9.03
N LYS A 40 10.08 0.97 -10.28
CA LYS A 40 9.66 0.20 -11.46
C LYS A 40 10.25 -1.21 -11.45
N GLU A 41 11.51 -1.35 -11.08
CA GLU A 41 12.18 -2.65 -10.94
C GLU A 41 11.45 -3.55 -9.93
N GLN A 42 11.04 -3.02 -8.78
CA GLN A 42 10.24 -3.80 -7.82
C GLN A 42 8.86 -4.17 -8.39
N ALA A 43 8.19 -3.23 -9.07
CA ALA A 43 6.88 -3.50 -9.67
C ALA A 43 6.95 -4.58 -10.75
N GLN A 44 8.01 -4.57 -11.58
CA GLN A 44 8.22 -5.53 -12.66
C GLN A 44 8.51 -6.95 -12.19
N LYS A 45 8.80 -7.17 -10.89
CA LYS A 45 8.85 -8.52 -10.30
C LYS A 45 7.47 -9.18 -10.20
N HIS A 46 6.39 -8.42 -10.41
CA HIS A 46 5.02 -8.91 -10.38
C HIS A 46 4.45 -9.01 -11.79
N SER A 47 3.63 -10.04 -12.02
CA SER A 47 2.84 -10.16 -13.24
C SER A 47 1.71 -9.14 -13.27
N GLY A 48 1.31 -8.69 -14.46
CA GLY A 48 0.17 -7.81 -14.66
C GLY A 48 0.51 -6.62 -15.56
N ASN A 49 -0.52 -5.88 -15.93
CA ASN A 49 -0.42 -4.59 -16.59
C ASN A 49 -0.20 -3.49 -15.55
N ILE A 50 1.05 -3.05 -15.41
CA ILE A 50 1.47 -2.03 -14.46
C ILE A 50 1.65 -0.71 -15.20
N GLU A 51 0.84 0.27 -14.85
CA GLU A 51 0.88 1.60 -15.43
C GLU A 51 1.33 2.64 -14.41
N PHE A 52 2.28 3.48 -14.79
CA PHE A 52 2.80 4.56 -13.96
C PHE A 52 2.30 5.91 -14.50
N GLY A 53 1.96 6.83 -13.60
CA GLY A 53 1.77 8.23 -13.98
C GLY A 53 1.27 9.09 -12.82
N ASP A 54 0.53 10.14 -13.16
CA ASP A 54 0.02 11.11 -12.19
C ASP A 54 -1.49 10.94 -11.94
N ILE A 55 -2.04 11.78 -11.06
CA ILE A 55 -3.45 11.76 -10.69
C ILE A 55 -4.40 11.92 -11.88
N THR A 56 -3.96 12.46 -13.02
CA THR A 56 -4.81 12.64 -14.19
C THR A 56 -5.20 11.31 -14.83
N LEU A 57 -4.39 10.26 -14.64
CA LEU A 57 -4.71 8.90 -15.09
C LEU A 57 -5.99 8.36 -14.45
N LEU A 58 -6.34 8.79 -13.24
CA LEU A 58 -7.56 8.35 -12.57
C LEU A 58 -8.83 8.74 -13.36
N ASN A 59 -8.77 9.82 -14.13
CA ASN A 59 -9.88 10.31 -14.94
C ASN A 59 -10.03 9.54 -16.26
N SER A 60 -8.96 8.90 -16.74
CA SER A 60 -8.96 8.17 -18.03
C SER A 60 -9.29 6.69 -17.88
N LYS A 61 -9.35 6.15 -16.65
CA LYS A 61 -9.68 4.74 -16.43
C LYS A 61 -11.19 4.46 -16.46
N ASN A 62 -11.49 3.30 -17.01
CA ASN A 62 -12.80 2.67 -16.99
C ASN A 62 -13.22 2.34 -15.56
N GLU A 63 -14.53 2.33 -15.34
CA GLU A 63 -15.13 1.96 -14.06
C GLU A 63 -14.82 0.49 -13.73
N LYS A 64 -14.56 0.20 -12.45
CA LYS A 64 -14.29 -1.16 -11.94
C LYS A 64 -13.29 -1.99 -12.78
N ASN A 65 -12.18 -1.38 -13.19
CA ASN A 65 -11.19 -2.03 -14.03
C ASN A 65 -9.83 -2.24 -13.34
N ILE A 66 -9.54 -1.49 -12.28
CA ILE A 66 -8.24 -1.52 -11.59
C ILE A 66 -8.31 -2.42 -10.36
N ASP A 67 -7.33 -3.32 -10.21
CA ASP A 67 -7.21 -4.21 -9.05
C ASP A 67 -6.50 -3.52 -7.87
N VAL A 68 -5.41 -2.82 -8.17
CA VAL A 68 -4.53 -2.22 -7.17
C VAL A 68 -4.14 -0.80 -7.57
N VAL A 69 -4.30 0.16 -6.64
CA VAL A 69 -3.75 1.52 -6.80
C VAL A 69 -2.70 1.79 -5.72
N ILE A 70 -1.50 2.20 -6.12
CA ILE A 70 -0.39 2.54 -5.22
C ILE A 70 -0.08 4.03 -5.37
N LEU A 71 -0.19 4.80 -4.29
CA LEU A 71 0.14 6.23 -4.24
C LEU A 71 1.43 6.42 -3.44
N THR A 72 2.50 6.88 -4.07
CA THR A 72 3.81 6.95 -3.41
C THR A 72 4.01 8.25 -2.63
N ASP A 73 3.84 9.37 -3.29
CA ASP A 73 4.16 10.73 -2.81
C ASP A 73 2.98 11.68 -3.06
N VAL A 74 1.84 11.12 -3.48
CA VAL A 74 0.58 11.82 -3.65
C VAL A 74 -0.24 11.69 -2.36
N GLN A 75 -0.61 12.84 -1.81
CA GLN A 75 -1.47 12.92 -0.64
C GLN A 75 -2.90 12.54 -1.00
N LEU A 76 -3.47 11.57 -0.28
CA LEU A 76 -4.86 11.18 -0.47
C LEU A 76 -5.81 12.23 0.12
N ASP A 77 -6.81 12.62 -0.66
CA ASP A 77 -7.94 13.45 -0.26
C ASP A 77 -9.27 12.82 -0.70
N GLU A 78 -10.41 13.44 -0.36
CA GLU A 78 -11.74 12.93 -0.69
C GLU A 78 -11.99 12.82 -2.20
N MET A 79 -11.47 13.76 -2.99
CA MET A 79 -11.67 13.81 -4.44
C MET A 79 -10.90 12.67 -5.12
N ILE A 80 -9.64 12.49 -4.75
CA ILE A 80 -8.78 11.40 -5.24
C ILE A 80 -9.38 10.06 -4.81
N LEU A 81 -9.81 9.93 -3.56
CA LEU A 81 -10.45 8.70 -3.07
C LEU A 81 -11.72 8.37 -3.84
N ALA A 82 -12.57 9.35 -4.15
CA ALA A 82 -13.79 9.14 -4.94
C ALA A 82 -13.47 8.68 -6.38
N ASN A 83 -12.45 9.27 -7.00
CA ASN A 83 -11.99 8.84 -8.33
C ASN A 83 -11.41 7.43 -8.30
N ILE A 84 -10.66 7.07 -7.27
CA ILE A 84 -10.13 5.71 -7.10
C ILE A 84 -11.28 4.72 -6.89
N ASP A 85 -12.23 5.01 -6.00
CA ASP A 85 -13.36 4.13 -5.71
C ASP A 85 -14.18 3.78 -6.97
N ARG A 86 -14.34 4.75 -7.89
CA ARG A 86 -14.99 4.56 -9.19
C ARG A 86 -14.25 3.56 -10.08
N ILE A 87 -12.94 3.64 -10.16
CA ILE A 87 -12.14 2.82 -11.11
C ILE A 87 -11.72 1.47 -10.53
N LEU A 88 -11.76 1.33 -9.20
CA LEU A 88 -11.32 0.14 -8.49
C LEU A 88 -12.38 -0.97 -8.56
N LYS A 89 -11.95 -2.20 -8.83
CA LYS A 89 -12.81 -3.40 -8.80
C LYS A 89 -13.44 -3.59 -7.42
N ASP A 90 -14.47 -4.43 -7.37
CA ASP A 90 -15.23 -4.70 -6.14
C ASP A 90 -14.39 -5.40 -5.05
N ASP A 91 -13.31 -6.07 -5.43
CA ASP A 91 -12.32 -6.67 -4.52
C ASP A 91 -10.97 -5.96 -4.49
N GLY A 92 -10.86 -4.81 -5.16
CA GLY A 92 -9.60 -4.09 -5.26
C GLY A 92 -9.14 -3.46 -3.94
N LEU A 93 -7.86 -3.07 -3.93
CA LEU A 93 -7.22 -2.44 -2.79
C LEU A 93 -6.35 -1.25 -3.21
N ILE A 94 -6.02 -0.42 -2.23
CA ILE A 94 -5.14 0.72 -2.41
C ILE A 94 -4.03 0.68 -1.35
N THR A 95 -2.90 1.29 -1.68
CA THR A 95 -1.81 1.52 -0.72
C THR A 95 -1.25 2.92 -0.92
N PHE A 96 -1.04 3.65 0.17
CA PHE A 96 -0.55 5.02 0.09
C PHE A 96 0.33 5.38 1.28
N ALA A 97 1.32 6.26 1.04
CA ALA A 97 2.16 6.78 2.10
C ALA A 97 1.37 7.72 3.03
N SER A 98 1.59 7.59 4.33
CA SER A 98 1.03 8.47 5.37
C SER A 98 2.13 8.90 6.34
N LYS A 99 1.75 9.49 7.46
CA LYS A 99 2.69 9.88 8.53
C LYS A 99 2.74 8.80 9.61
N SER A 100 3.90 8.65 10.22
CA SER A 100 4.04 7.76 11.37
C SER A 100 3.31 8.34 12.57
N PHE A 101 2.83 7.44 13.45
CA PHE A 101 2.14 7.84 14.67
C PHE A 101 2.98 8.78 15.55
N GLN A 102 4.31 8.65 15.53
CA GLN A 102 5.22 9.51 16.30
C GLN A 102 5.38 10.90 15.68
N ASN A 103 5.39 10.98 14.35
CA ASN A 103 5.67 12.23 13.65
C ASN A 103 4.42 13.10 13.52
N ASP A 104 3.29 12.49 13.15
CA ASP A 104 2.02 13.18 12.99
C ASP A 104 0.86 12.18 13.15
N LYS A 105 0.46 11.98 14.40
CA LYS A 105 -0.61 11.07 14.78
C LYS A 105 -1.95 11.47 14.16
N ASP A 106 -2.26 12.76 14.13
CA ASP A 106 -3.57 13.25 13.71
C ASP A 106 -3.74 13.02 12.20
N ARG A 107 -2.68 13.27 11.41
CA ARG A 107 -2.69 12.94 9.99
C ARG A 107 -2.93 11.45 9.73
N LEU A 108 -2.26 10.56 10.46
CA LEU A 108 -2.45 9.12 10.31
C LEU A 108 -3.90 8.70 10.62
N ILE A 109 -4.49 9.28 11.67
CA ILE A 109 -5.87 9.00 12.06
C ILE A 109 -6.86 9.51 11.00
N ASP A 110 -6.63 10.70 10.47
CA ASP A 110 -7.49 11.29 9.44
C ASP A 110 -7.43 10.48 8.14
N ASP A 111 -6.24 10.05 7.73
CA ASP A 111 -6.06 9.17 6.57
C ASP A 111 -6.80 7.83 6.75
N LEU A 112 -6.72 7.22 7.94
CA LEU A 112 -7.43 5.97 8.25
C LEU A 112 -8.95 6.15 8.24
N LYS A 113 -9.46 7.26 8.78
CA LYS A 113 -10.89 7.57 8.75
C LYS A 113 -11.39 7.82 7.33
N LEU A 114 -10.61 8.55 6.52
CA LEU A 114 -10.93 8.87 5.14
C LEU A 114 -11.19 7.59 4.33
N VAL A 115 -10.24 6.65 4.36
CA VAL A 115 -10.40 5.37 3.63
C VAL A 115 -11.36 4.42 4.33
N GLY A 116 -11.49 4.51 5.65
CA GLY A 116 -12.44 3.72 6.43
C GLY A 116 -13.90 3.90 5.99
N ASN A 117 -14.26 5.02 5.34
CA ASN A 117 -15.61 5.22 4.82
C ASN A 117 -15.95 4.36 3.58
N LYS A 118 -14.94 3.89 2.85
CA LYS A 118 -15.09 3.20 1.56
C LYS A 118 -14.58 1.76 1.58
N PHE A 119 -13.59 1.47 2.42
CA PHE A 119 -12.94 0.17 2.49
C PHE A 119 -13.38 -0.60 3.73
N TRP A 120 -13.47 -1.93 3.58
CA TRP A 120 -13.78 -2.84 4.67
C TRP A 120 -12.59 -2.99 5.62
N ILE A 121 -11.39 -2.92 5.06
CA ILE A 121 -10.11 -3.03 5.76
C ILE A 121 -9.32 -1.74 5.52
N ALA A 122 -8.73 -1.20 6.57
CA ALA A 122 -7.92 0.00 6.56
C ALA A 122 -6.85 -0.14 7.65
N MET A 123 -5.68 -0.64 7.26
CA MET A 123 -4.62 -1.01 8.19
C MET A 123 -3.34 -0.23 7.89
N PRO A 124 -2.79 0.50 8.89
CA PRO A 124 -1.47 1.07 8.73
C PRO A 124 -0.42 -0.03 8.82
N PHE A 125 0.68 0.13 8.10
CA PHE A 125 1.87 -0.69 8.19
C PHE A 125 3.12 0.18 8.28
N LYS A 126 4.06 -0.22 9.12
CA LYS A 126 5.28 0.52 9.43
C LYS A 126 6.50 -0.23 8.89
N PHE A 127 7.42 0.52 8.31
CA PHE A 127 8.71 0.03 7.85
C PHE A 127 9.74 1.16 7.96
N GLY A 128 10.93 0.85 8.48
CA GLY A 128 11.91 1.86 8.89
C GLY A 128 11.27 2.95 9.76
N HIS A 129 11.43 4.21 9.34
CA HIS A 129 10.81 5.38 9.98
C HIS A 129 9.51 5.86 9.29
N LYS A 130 9.04 5.12 8.28
CA LYS A 130 7.88 5.48 7.45
C LYS A 130 6.65 4.68 7.87
N THR A 131 5.48 5.17 7.48
CA THR A 131 4.20 4.48 7.70
C THR A 131 3.32 4.70 6.48
N SER A 132 2.71 3.63 6.01
CA SER A 132 1.78 3.64 4.90
C SER A 132 0.50 2.96 5.33
N ILE A 133 -0.56 3.11 4.56
CA ILE A 133 -1.85 2.46 4.82
C ILE A 133 -2.18 1.57 3.64
N LEU A 134 -2.57 0.33 3.93
CA LEU A 134 -3.26 -0.53 2.98
C LEU A 134 -4.75 -0.48 3.31
N ALA A 135 -5.57 -0.13 2.33
CA ALA A 135 -7.01 -0.16 2.44
C ALA A 135 -7.60 -1.07 1.36
N SER A 136 -8.48 -1.98 1.75
CA SER A 136 -8.90 -3.10 0.91
C SER A 136 -10.40 -3.33 1.01
N LYS A 137 -11.03 -3.61 -0.13
CA LYS A 137 -12.48 -3.92 -0.16
C LYS A 137 -12.74 -5.36 0.33
N LYS A 138 -11.74 -6.25 0.26
CA LYS A 138 -11.91 -7.68 0.52
C LYS A 138 -10.75 -8.36 1.25
N TYR A 139 -9.51 -8.17 0.77
CA TYR A 139 -8.33 -8.91 1.20
C TYR A 139 -7.67 -8.30 2.45
N HIS A 140 -7.43 -9.10 3.48
CA HIS A 140 -6.71 -8.74 4.70
C HIS A 140 -5.20 -8.94 4.52
N PRO A 141 -4.37 -7.91 4.76
CA PRO A 141 -2.95 -7.94 4.38
C PRO A 141 -2.13 -9.05 5.05
N THR A 142 -2.45 -9.42 6.29
CA THR A 142 -1.73 -10.49 6.98
C THR A 142 -2.40 -11.87 6.91
N ALA A 143 -3.68 -11.95 6.53
CA ALA A 143 -4.42 -13.22 6.55
C ALA A 143 -4.57 -13.80 5.14
N ASP A 144 -4.63 -12.93 4.14
CA ASP A 144 -4.76 -13.28 2.72
C ASP A 144 -3.44 -13.08 1.95
N ILE A 145 -2.29 -13.09 2.67
CA ILE A 145 -0.97 -13.01 2.02
C ILE A 145 -0.74 -14.21 1.10
N ILE A 146 -0.34 -13.93 -0.14
CA ILE A 146 -0.07 -14.95 -1.16
C ILE A 146 1.39 -15.37 -1.06
N LEU A 147 1.63 -16.40 -0.23
CA LEU A 147 2.98 -16.92 0.05
C LEU A 147 3.73 -17.33 -1.21
N GLN A 148 3.05 -17.98 -2.17
CA GLN A 148 3.70 -18.37 -3.42
C GLN A 148 4.23 -17.16 -4.21
N ARG A 149 3.59 -16.00 -4.10
CA ARG A 149 4.02 -14.77 -4.78
C ARG A 149 5.17 -14.13 -4.03
N SER A 150 5.16 -14.12 -2.70
CA SER A 150 6.28 -13.58 -1.93
C SER A 150 7.54 -14.43 -2.06
N ASP A 151 7.41 -15.75 -2.14
CA ASP A 151 8.53 -16.70 -2.13
C ASP A 151 9.35 -16.70 -3.43
N ILE A 152 8.78 -16.20 -4.54
CA ILE A 152 9.48 -16.07 -5.83
C ILE A 152 10.16 -14.70 -6.01
N LEU A 153 10.02 -13.79 -5.04
CA LEU A 153 10.67 -12.49 -5.11
C LEU A 153 12.14 -12.63 -4.68
N ASP A 154 13.03 -12.56 -5.64
CA ASP A 154 14.48 -12.57 -5.42
C ASP A 154 15.06 -11.14 -5.38
N ASP A 155 16.32 -11.03 -4.96
CA ASP A 155 17.09 -9.77 -4.94
C ASP A 155 16.37 -8.63 -4.19
N LEU A 156 15.91 -8.92 -2.98
CA LEU A 156 15.30 -7.96 -2.05
C LEU A 156 16.27 -7.63 -0.91
N GLU A 157 16.31 -6.36 -0.51
CA GLU A 157 17.13 -5.91 0.62
C GLU A 157 16.33 -5.70 1.90
N TYR A 158 15.01 -5.51 1.80
CA TYR A 158 14.15 -5.16 2.94
C TYR A 158 12.93 -6.08 3.08
N TYR A 159 12.15 -6.28 2.02
CA TYR A 159 10.91 -7.03 2.08
C TYR A 159 11.18 -8.53 2.26
N SER A 160 10.45 -9.13 3.18
CA SER A 160 10.25 -10.57 3.29
C SER A 160 8.81 -10.82 3.73
N THR A 161 8.32 -12.05 3.62
CA THR A 161 6.99 -12.45 4.11
C THR A 161 6.82 -12.17 5.61
N GLU A 162 7.88 -12.39 6.40
CA GLU A 162 7.91 -12.10 7.83
C GLU A 162 7.89 -10.60 8.09
N ILE A 163 8.65 -9.81 7.33
CA ILE A 163 8.66 -8.35 7.43
C ILE A 163 7.28 -7.79 7.07
N HIS A 164 6.65 -8.30 6.00
CA HIS A 164 5.28 -7.94 5.63
C HIS A 164 4.35 -8.09 6.84
N SER A 165 4.31 -9.27 7.45
CA SER A 165 3.44 -9.55 8.59
C SER A 165 3.78 -8.68 9.80
N ALA A 166 5.08 -8.54 10.10
CA ALA A 166 5.57 -7.75 11.22
C ALA A 166 5.27 -6.25 11.07
N SER A 167 5.23 -5.73 9.85
CA SER A 167 4.93 -4.32 9.57
C SER A 167 3.53 -3.88 10.02
N PHE A 168 2.58 -4.81 10.20
CA PHE A 168 1.25 -4.52 10.73
C PHE A 168 1.16 -4.62 12.27
N VAL A 169 2.26 -4.97 12.94
CA VAL A 169 2.35 -5.08 14.39
C VAL A 169 2.82 -3.75 14.99
N PHE A 170 2.05 -3.21 15.93
CA PHE A 170 2.34 -1.95 16.61
C PHE A 170 2.47 -2.14 18.12
N PRO A 171 3.27 -1.31 18.81
CA PRO A 171 3.28 -1.26 20.28
C PRO A 171 1.88 -1.14 20.87
N ALA A 172 1.64 -1.77 22.02
CA ALA A 172 0.32 -1.85 22.64
C ALA A 172 -0.37 -0.48 22.83
N SER A 173 0.37 0.58 23.14
CA SER A 173 -0.15 1.94 23.27
C SER A 173 -0.69 2.50 21.94
N ILE A 174 0.03 2.30 20.85
CA ILE A 174 -0.36 2.72 19.51
C ILE A 174 -1.51 1.85 19.01
N HIS A 175 -1.41 0.54 19.22
CA HIS A 175 -2.47 -0.40 18.87
C HIS A 175 -3.80 0.03 19.52
N LYS A 176 -3.81 0.30 20.83
CA LYS A 176 -4.98 0.78 21.57
C LYS A 176 -5.52 2.11 21.03
N ALA A 177 -4.64 3.03 20.64
CA ALA A 177 -5.04 4.32 20.07
C ALA A 177 -5.71 4.18 18.69
N LEU A 178 -5.41 3.10 17.95
CA LEU A 178 -5.91 2.85 16.60
C LEU A 178 -7.05 1.83 16.54
N THR A 179 -7.35 1.10 17.62
CA THR A 179 -8.32 -0.03 17.63
C THR A 179 -9.71 0.32 17.10
N THR A 180 -10.20 1.53 17.34
CA THR A 180 -11.54 1.97 16.89
C THR A 180 -11.53 2.72 15.55
N ILE A 181 -10.35 2.89 14.95
CA ILE A 181 -10.13 3.72 13.77
C ILE A 181 -9.67 2.84 12.61
N ALA A 182 -8.67 2.00 12.83
CA ALA A 182 -8.21 1.02 11.85
C ALA A 182 -9.23 -0.11 11.73
N LYS A 183 -9.68 -0.38 10.50
CA LYS A 183 -10.55 -1.51 10.21
C LYS A 183 -9.69 -2.73 9.88
N ARG A 184 -9.84 -3.78 10.67
CA ARG A 184 -9.12 -5.05 10.54
C ARG A 184 -10.14 -6.11 10.17
#